data_AF-A0A9P6UH01-F1
#
_entry.id   AF-A0A9P6UH01-F1
#
_cell.length_a   1.000
_cell.length_b   1.000
_cell.length_c   1.000
_cell.angle_alpha   90.00
_cell.angle_beta   90.00
_cell.angle_gamma   90.00
#
_symmetry.space_group_name_H-M   'P 1'
#
loop_
_entity.id
_entity.type
_entity.pdbx_description
1 polymer ?
#
loop_
_entity_poly.entity_id
_entity_poly.type
_entity_poly.pdbx_seq_one_letter_code
_entity_poly.pdbx_strand_id
1 'polypeptide(L)'
;MSAGDHQPRFIPSQECRRPQQPEPLSDSQTATLDALRSHIHENVVKTEIHRRWADDRCLIRYLRSKKWNLNDSKQAVQESMLWRDSYGPNQPDKDALWIETAVGKLYVSGFDMESRPLLYMKPRLENTAASPSQIRHVVYHLETALALMPEGVENLCIIIDFAGSSMTKNPGVAVAREIINVLGNHYPERLGKAYIIH
;
A
#
# COMPACT_ATOMS: atom_id res chain seq x y z
N MET A 1 -0.54 -37.00 -15.77
CA MET A 1 -0.34 -35.53 -15.73
C MET A 1 0.74 -35.28 -14.70
N SER A 2 1.96 -34.94 -15.11
CA SER A 2 2.99 -34.59 -14.13
C SER A 2 2.49 -33.37 -13.38
N ALA A 3 2.56 -33.39 -12.04
CA ALA A 3 2.45 -32.19 -11.24
C ALA A 3 3.54 -31.24 -11.76
N GLY A 4 3.15 -30.29 -12.61
CA GLY A 4 4.04 -29.23 -13.05
C GLY A 4 4.54 -28.55 -11.81
N ASP A 5 5.80 -28.12 -11.86
CA ASP A 5 6.49 -27.41 -10.79
C ASP A 5 5.67 -26.15 -10.42
N HIS A 6 4.69 -26.29 -9.51
CA HIS A 6 3.78 -25.25 -9.08
C HIS A 6 4.51 -24.36 -8.06
N GLN A 7 5.68 -23.86 -8.44
CA GLN A 7 6.35 -22.85 -7.65
C GLN A 7 5.47 -21.60 -7.66
N PRO A 8 5.15 -21.04 -6.48
CA PRO A 8 4.39 -19.82 -6.39
C PRO A 8 5.11 -18.72 -7.18
N ARG A 9 4.42 -18.16 -8.17
CA ARG A 9 4.94 -17.06 -8.99
C ARG A 9 4.63 -15.74 -8.30
N PHE A 10 5.65 -15.17 -7.66
CA PHE A 10 5.62 -13.85 -7.04
C PHE A 10 6.00 -12.72 -8.02
N ILE A 11 6.00 -13.03 -9.32
CA ILE A 11 6.30 -12.08 -10.40
C ILE A 11 5.13 -12.05 -11.40
N PRO A 12 4.90 -10.91 -12.08
CA PRO A 12 3.90 -10.83 -13.14
C PRO A 12 4.10 -11.88 -14.23
N SER A 13 3.00 -12.28 -14.87
CA SER A 13 3.04 -13.13 -16.06
C SER A 13 3.78 -12.42 -17.22
N GLN A 14 4.35 -13.18 -18.15
CA GLN A 14 4.90 -12.62 -19.40
C GLN A 14 3.83 -11.95 -20.27
N GLU A 15 2.56 -12.29 -20.04
CA GLU A 15 1.41 -11.68 -20.70
C GLU A 15 1.02 -10.32 -20.11
N CYS A 16 1.50 -9.97 -18.91
CA CYS A 16 1.26 -8.67 -18.31
C CYS A 16 1.93 -7.58 -19.16
N ARG A 17 1.25 -6.44 -19.31
CA ARG A 17 1.84 -5.28 -19.98
C ARG A 17 3.05 -4.82 -19.18
N ARG A 18 4.10 -4.44 -19.91
CA ARG A 18 5.25 -3.79 -19.30
C ARG A 18 4.76 -2.53 -18.59
N PRO A 19 5.22 -2.28 -17.35
CA PRO A 19 4.91 -1.04 -16.65
C PRO A 19 5.24 0.15 -17.55
N GLN A 20 4.27 1.04 -17.75
CA GLN A 20 4.54 2.28 -18.46
C GLN A 20 5.54 3.08 -17.62
N GLN A 21 6.61 3.56 -18.26
CA GLN A 21 7.52 4.46 -17.59
C GLN A 21 6.74 5.75 -17.26
N PRO A 22 6.90 6.30 -16.05
CA PRO A 22 6.29 7.58 -15.72
C PRO A 22 6.79 8.64 -16.70
N GLU A 23 5.93 9.59 -17.04
CA GLU A 23 6.35 10.74 -17.85
C GLU A 23 7.55 11.42 -17.19
N PRO A 24 8.55 11.87 -17.98
CA PRO A 24 9.66 12.63 -17.43
C PRO A 24 9.16 13.86 -16.67
N LEU A 25 9.79 14.13 -15.52
CA LEU A 25 9.50 15.32 -14.76
C LEU A 25 9.91 16.57 -15.54
N SER A 26 9.11 17.63 -15.47
CA SER A 26 9.53 18.95 -15.97
C SER A 26 10.67 19.52 -15.14
N ASP A 27 11.37 20.54 -15.63
CA ASP A 27 12.45 21.20 -14.90
C ASP A 27 11.97 21.73 -13.53
N SER A 28 10.76 22.30 -13.49
CA SER A 28 10.14 22.80 -12.26
C SER A 28 9.84 21.67 -11.27
N GLN A 29 9.33 20.54 -11.76
CA GLN A 29 9.07 19.36 -10.95
C GLN A 29 10.37 18.75 -10.41
N THR A 30 11.41 18.68 -11.24
CA THR A 30 12.73 18.19 -10.85
C THR A 30 13.34 19.08 -9.75
N ALA A 31 13.31 20.39 -9.92
CA ALA A 31 13.77 21.33 -8.89
C ALA A 31 12.99 21.20 -7.58
N THR A 32 11.67 20.96 -7.66
CA THR A 32 10.82 20.74 -6.48
C THR A 32 11.15 19.42 -5.78
N LEU A 33 11.39 18.35 -6.53
CA LEU A 33 11.83 17.06 -6.01
C LEU A 33 13.19 17.20 -5.31
N ASP A 34 14.15 17.87 -5.91
CA ASP A 34 15.47 18.08 -5.32
C ASP A 34 15.37 18.87 -4.00
N ALA A 35 14.57 19.94 -3.99
CA ALA A 35 14.33 20.73 -2.78
C ALA A 35 13.64 19.92 -1.66
N LEU A 36 12.68 19.05 -2.01
CA LEU A 36 12.04 18.14 -1.06
C LEU A 36 13.05 17.10 -0.54
N ARG A 37 13.80 16.46 -1.44
CA ARG A 37 14.79 15.42 -1.11
C ARG A 37 15.83 15.96 -0.14
N SER A 38 16.44 17.11 -0.45
CA SER A 38 17.43 17.74 0.44
C SER A 38 16.83 18.03 1.81
N HIS A 39 15.65 18.65 1.87
CA HIS A 39 15.01 18.94 3.15
C HIS A 39 14.74 17.69 3.99
N ILE A 40 14.16 16.64 3.38
CA ILE A 40 13.82 15.41 4.09
C ILE A 40 15.09 14.68 4.54
N HIS A 41 16.11 14.57 3.67
CA HIS A 41 17.34 13.85 3.98
C HIS A 41 18.21 14.56 5.01
N GLU A 42 18.17 15.89 5.07
CA GLU A 42 18.93 16.68 6.04
C GLU A 42 18.23 16.81 7.40
N ASN A 43 16.90 16.97 7.42
CA ASN A 43 16.17 17.38 8.63
C ASN A 43 15.28 16.28 9.22
N VAL A 44 14.87 15.27 8.45
CA VAL A 44 13.84 14.30 8.87
C VAL A 44 14.40 12.88 8.94
N VAL A 45 15.25 12.48 7.99
CA VAL A 45 15.91 11.17 7.97
C VAL A 45 16.86 11.03 9.16
N LYS A 46 16.64 10.00 9.98
CA LYS A 46 17.48 9.69 11.16
C LYS A 46 18.23 8.38 11.04
N THR A 47 17.75 7.48 10.18
CA THR A 47 18.29 6.12 10.04
C THR A 47 18.41 5.75 8.57
N GLU A 48 19.17 4.70 8.28
CA GLU A 48 19.28 4.15 6.92
C GLU A 48 17.93 3.60 6.41
N ILE A 49 17.08 3.10 7.31
CA ILE A 49 15.73 2.66 6.96
C ILE A 49 14.89 3.85 6.47
N HIS A 50 15.01 5.01 7.12
CA HIS A 50 14.30 6.22 6.69
C HIS A 50 14.79 6.67 5.31
N ARG A 51 16.11 6.63 5.09
CA ARG A 51 16.73 7.00 3.81
C ARG A 51 16.24 6.10 2.67
N ARG A 52 16.19 4.78 2.90
CA ARG A 52 15.69 3.80 1.92
C ARG A 52 14.20 3.98 1.61
N TRP A 53 13.41 4.31 2.62
CA TRP A 53 11.98 4.57 2.43
C TRP A 53 11.72 5.90 1.70
N ALA A 54 12.49 6.95 2.00
CA ALA A 54 12.40 8.27 1.38
C ALA A 54 13.20 8.37 0.07
N ASP A 55 13.01 7.39 -0.81
CA ASP A 55 13.55 7.40 -2.18
C ASP A 55 12.75 8.36 -3.08
N ASP A 56 13.29 8.63 -4.27
CA ASP A 56 12.67 9.56 -5.22
C ASP A 56 11.26 9.16 -5.60
N ARG A 57 11.03 7.85 -5.80
CA ARG A 57 9.71 7.32 -6.15
C ARG A 57 8.70 7.61 -5.04
N CYS A 58 9.11 7.47 -3.77
CA CYS A 58 8.32 7.85 -2.61
C CYS A 58 8.03 9.34 -2.58
N LEU A 59 9.06 10.17 -2.67
CA LEU A 59 8.91 11.62 -2.60
C LEU A 59 8.03 12.16 -3.73
N ILE A 60 8.16 11.61 -4.95
CA ILE A 60 7.29 11.96 -6.09
C ILE A 60 5.82 11.60 -5.83
N ARG A 61 5.53 10.47 -5.17
CA ARG A 61 4.13 10.13 -4.78
C ARG A 61 3.55 11.18 -3.83
N TYR A 62 4.32 11.60 -2.83
CA TYR A 62 3.90 12.68 -1.92
C TYR A 62 3.69 13.99 -2.67
N LEU A 63 4.63 14.39 -3.54
CA LEU A 63 4.50 15.59 -4.37
C LEU A 63 3.24 15.55 -5.24
N ARG A 64 2.99 14.46 -5.96
CA ARG A 64 1.76 14.29 -6.76
C ARG A 64 0.50 14.43 -5.91
N SER A 65 0.44 13.75 -4.77
CA SER A 65 -0.72 13.80 -3.86
C SER A 65 -1.01 15.21 -3.32
N LYS A 66 0.02 16.04 -3.21
CA LYS A 66 -0.06 17.44 -2.76
C LYS A 66 0.00 18.44 -3.91
N LYS A 67 -0.24 18.00 -5.15
CA LYS A 67 -0.25 18.86 -6.36
C LYS A 67 1.04 19.68 -6.51
N TRP A 68 2.17 19.06 -6.19
CA TRP A 68 3.51 19.66 -6.21
C TRP A 68 3.72 20.83 -5.25
N ASN A 69 2.86 20.99 -4.22
CA ASN A 69 3.11 21.92 -3.14
C ASN A 69 4.25 21.40 -2.25
N LEU A 70 5.37 22.12 -2.23
CA LEU A 70 6.57 21.72 -1.50
C LEU A 70 6.35 21.67 0.02
N ASN A 71 5.66 22.65 0.60
CA ASN A 71 5.49 22.73 2.06
C ASN A 71 4.57 21.63 2.57
N ASP A 72 3.44 21.42 1.88
CA ASP A 72 2.49 20.36 2.23
C ASP A 72 3.14 18.97 2.07
N SER A 73 4.02 18.82 1.07
CA SER A 73 4.76 17.57 0.84
C SER A 73 5.80 17.31 1.94
N LYS A 74 6.54 18.35 2.38
CA LYS A 74 7.48 18.23 3.50
C LYS A 74 6.77 17.74 4.76
N GLN A 75 5.65 18.38 5.10
CA GLN A 75 4.84 18.01 6.26
C GLN A 75 4.32 16.57 6.13
N ALA A 76 3.72 16.19 5.00
CA ALA A 76 3.14 14.87 4.82
C ALA A 76 4.18 13.73 4.86
N VAL A 77 5.37 13.94 4.29
CA VAL A 77 6.46 12.97 4.36
C VAL A 77 6.95 12.83 5.80
N GLN A 78 7.12 13.94 6.53
CA GLN A 78 7.53 13.93 7.93
C GLN A 78 6.52 13.21 8.83
N GLU A 79 5.23 13.54 8.70
CA GLU A 79 4.14 12.89 9.44
C GLU A 79 4.09 11.40 9.18
N SER A 80 4.28 10.99 7.92
CA SER A 80 4.31 9.57 7.56
C SER A 80 5.51 8.85 8.12
N MET A 81 6.69 9.48 8.15
CA MET A 81 7.87 8.88 8.77
C MET A 81 7.68 8.67 10.28
N LEU A 82 7.15 9.66 10.99
CA LEU A 82 6.83 9.56 12.41
C LEU A 82 5.75 8.50 12.69
N TRP A 83 4.74 8.42 11.83
CA TRP A 83 3.74 7.36 11.91
C TRP A 83 4.37 5.97 11.71
N ARG A 84 5.29 5.80 10.75
CA ARG A 84 5.96 4.51 10.53
C ARG A 84 6.80 4.09 11.75
N ASP A 85 7.50 5.03 12.38
CA ASP A 85 8.29 4.77 13.58
C ASP A 85 7.44 4.30 14.75
N SER A 86 6.28 4.94 14.95
CA SER A 86 5.37 4.63 16.06
C SER A 86 4.47 3.42 15.79
N TYR A 87 3.99 3.26 14.56
CA TYR A 87 3.04 2.23 14.17
C TYR A 87 3.72 0.88 13.91
N GLY A 88 4.95 0.91 13.40
CA GLY A 88 5.78 -0.27 13.12
C GLY A 88 5.25 -1.17 12.00
N PRO A 89 4.90 -0.67 10.80
CA PRO A 89 4.32 -1.49 9.74
C PRO A 89 5.24 -2.62 9.25
N ASN A 90 6.57 -2.43 9.40
CA ASN A 90 7.59 -3.42 9.02
C ASN A 90 7.79 -4.52 10.08
N GLN A 91 7.21 -4.38 11.28
CA GLN A 91 7.37 -5.31 12.40
C GLN A 91 6.00 -5.56 13.06
N PRO A 92 5.06 -6.20 12.34
CA PRO A 92 3.73 -6.45 12.88
C PRO A 92 3.78 -7.48 14.02
N ASP A 93 2.90 -7.30 15.01
CA ASP A 93 2.61 -8.33 16.01
C ASP A 93 2.00 -9.55 15.32
N LYS A 94 2.77 -10.64 15.28
CA LYS A 94 2.43 -11.86 14.56
C LYS A 94 1.25 -12.60 15.20
N ASP A 95 1.12 -12.55 16.52
CA ASP A 95 0.07 -13.28 17.23
C ASP A 95 -1.28 -12.59 17.03
N ALA A 96 -1.29 -11.25 17.11
CA ALA A 96 -2.47 -10.46 16.78
C ALA A 96 -2.87 -10.59 15.30
N LEU A 97 -1.88 -10.60 14.41
CA LEU A 97 -2.10 -10.74 12.97
C LEU A 97 -2.62 -12.14 12.60
N TRP A 98 -2.14 -13.19 13.25
CA TRP A 98 -2.56 -14.57 13.01
C TRP A 98 -4.09 -14.72 13.11
N ILE A 99 -4.69 -14.15 14.16
CA ILE A 99 -6.15 -14.18 14.39
C ILE A 99 -6.90 -13.55 13.21
N GLU A 100 -6.42 -12.41 12.71
CA GLU A 100 -7.02 -11.68 11.60
C GLU A 100 -6.87 -12.42 10.26
N THR A 101 -5.72 -13.09 10.06
CA THR A 101 -5.39 -13.81 8.81
C THR A 101 -6.02 -15.20 8.69
N ALA A 102 -6.45 -15.81 9.81
CA ALA A 102 -6.84 -17.21 9.90
C ALA A 102 -7.93 -17.66 8.90
N VAL A 103 -8.77 -16.73 8.47
CA VAL A 103 -9.94 -16.99 7.61
C VAL A 103 -9.74 -16.56 6.16
N GLY A 104 -8.61 -15.92 5.81
CA GLY A 104 -8.36 -15.44 4.45
C GLY A 104 -9.34 -14.35 3.98
N LYS A 105 -9.82 -13.51 4.91
CA LYS A 105 -10.68 -12.35 4.59
C LYS A 105 -9.94 -11.24 3.85
N LEU A 106 -8.61 -11.23 3.94
CA LEU A 106 -7.71 -10.33 3.23
C LEU A 106 -6.48 -11.13 2.82
N TYR A 107 -6.05 -11.03 1.56
CA TYR A 107 -4.81 -11.66 1.09
C TYR A 107 -4.31 -11.02 -0.21
N VAL A 108 -3.01 -11.14 -0.48
CA VAL A 108 -2.39 -10.72 -1.75
C VAL A 108 -2.14 -11.94 -2.62
N SER A 109 -2.57 -11.91 -3.87
CA SER A 109 -2.35 -13.04 -4.79
C SER A 109 -2.40 -12.64 -6.26
N GLY A 110 -1.29 -12.77 -6.97
CA GLY A 110 -1.23 -12.51 -8.41
C GLY A 110 -1.20 -11.01 -8.76
N PHE A 111 -1.33 -10.74 -10.05
CA PHE A 111 -1.17 -9.41 -10.65
C PHE A 111 -2.24 -9.17 -11.71
N ASP A 112 -2.64 -7.91 -11.91
CA ASP A 112 -3.47 -7.53 -13.05
C ASP A 112 -2.66 -7.42 -14.36
N MET A 113 -3.34 -7.10 -15.46
CA MET A 113 -2.71 -6.93 -16.78
C MET A 113 -1.74 -5.74 -16.85
N GLU A 114 -1.72 -4.85 -15.85
CA GLU A 114 -0.77 -3.75 -15.72
C GLU A 114 0.33 -4.04 -14.69
N SER A 115 0.49 -5.32 -14.31
CA SER A 115 1.49 -5.79 -13.36
C SER A 115 1.29 -5.28 -11.93
N ARG A 116 0.07 -4.84 -11.58
CA ARG A 116 -0.27 -4.36 -10.24
C ARG A 116 -0.57 -5.55 -9.33
N PRO A 117 0.06 -5.66 -8.15
CA PRO A 117 -0.30 -6.69 -7.17
C PRO A 117 -1.79 -6.63 -6.83
N LEU A 118 -2.44 -7.80 -6.72
CA LEU A 118 -3.86 -7.91 -6.39
C LEU A 118 -4.06 -8.12 -4.89
N LEU A 119 -4.78 -7.21 -4.24
CA LEU A 119 -5.26 -7.33 -2.86
C LEU A 119 -6.73 -7.75 -2.85
N TYR A 120 -7.03 -8.94 -2.37
CA TYR A 120 -8.38 -9.48 -2.28
C TYR A 120 -8.97 -9.24 -0.90
N MET A 121 -10.20 -8.72 -0.86
CA MET A 121 -10.99 -8.48 0.35
C MET A 121 -12.30 -9.27 0.27
N LYS A 122 -12.61 -10.05 1.31
CA LYS A 122 -13.82 -10.88 1.42
C LYS A 122 -14.58 -10.55 2.71
N PRO A 123 -15.40 -9.49 2.75
CA PRO A 123 -16.11 -9.07 3.96
C PRO A 123 -16.97 -10.16 4.62
N ARG A 124 -17.50 -11.12 3.84
CA ARG A 124 -18.29 -12.25 4.40
C ARG A 124 -17.53 -13.10 5.43
N LEU A 125 -16.19 -13.06 5.37
CA LEU A 125 -15.29 -13.83 6.22
C LEU A 125 -14.83 -13.05 7.45
N GLU A 126 -15.41 -11.88 7.73
CA GLU A 126 -15.08 -11.13 8.95
C GLU A 126 -15.29 -12.00 10.20
N ASN A 127 -14.24 -12.13 11.00
CA ASN A 127 -14.13 -13.08 12.10
C ASN A 127 -13.84 -12.41 13.44
N THR A 128 -13.58 -11.11 13.46
CA THR A 128 -13.25 -10.35 14.67
C THR A 128 -14.21 -9.18 14.87
N ALA A 129 -14.41 -8.79 16.12
CA ALA A 129 -15.07 -7.54 16.44
C ALA A 129 -14.18 -6.36 16.01
N ALA A 130 -14.81 -5.20 15.75
CA ALA A 130 -14.12 -3.98 15.38
C ALA A 130 -12.97 -3.66 16.36
N SER A 131 -11.73 -3.66 15.86
CA SER A 131 -10.54 -3.47 16.69
C SER A 131 -9.38 -2.85 15.90
N PRO A 132 -8.37 -2.27 16.57
CA PRO A 132 -7.15 -1.80 15.91
C PRO A 132 -6.39 -2.92 15.14
N SER A 133 -6.61 -4.19 15.49
CA SER A 133 -5.99 -5.33 14.81
C SER A 133 -6.41 -5.41 13.34
N GLN A 134 -7.67 -5.08 13.03
CA GLN A 134 -8.18 -5.04 11.64
C GLN A 134 -7.41 -4.03 10.79
N ILE A 135 -7.04 -2.87 11.35
CA ILE A 135 -6.25 -1.85 10.65
C ILE A 135 -4.83 -2.38 10.41
N ARG A 136 -4.21 -3.01 11.42
CA ARG A 136 -2.87 -3.62 11.29
C ARG A 136 -2.86 -4.72 10.24
N HIS A 137 -3.93 -5.50 10.16
CA HIS A 137 -4.11 -6.54 9.14
C HIS A 137 -4.17 -5.96 7.71
N VAL A 138 -4.86 -4.82 7.52
CA VAL A 138 -4.87 -4.10 6.24
C VAL A 138 -3.47 -3.58 5.90
N VAL A 139 -2.82 -2.91 6.85
CA VAL A 139 -1.45 -2.38 6.66
C VAL A 139 -0.46 -3.49 6.33
N TYR A 140 -0.54 -4.64 6.99
CA TYR A 140 0.32 -5.78 6.72
C TYR A 140 0.19 -6.28 5.28
N HIS A 141 -1.04 -6.46 4.79
CA HIS A 141 -1.26 -6.91 3.42
C HIS A 141 -0.92 -5.84 2.39
N LEU A 142 -1.07 -4.56 2.75
CA LEU A 142 -0.61 -3.46 1.93
C LEU A 142 0.90 -3.49 1.77
N GLU A 143 1.67 -3.56 2.87
CA GLU A 143 3.13 -3.68 2.82
C GLU A 143 3.57 -4.94 2.05
N THR A 144 2.84 -6.04 2.20
CA THR A 144 3.08 -7.27 1.42
C THR A 144 2.87 -7.05 -0.08
N ALA A 145 1.78 -6.36 -0.47
CA ALA A 145 1.54 -6.01 -1.87
C ALA A 145 2.63 -5.07 -2.41
N LEU A 146 3.07 -4.09 -1.61
CA LEU A 146 4.14 -3.16 -2.00
C LEU A 146 5.49 -3.87 -2.16
N ALA A 147 5.79 -4.88 -1.33
CA ALA A 147 7.00 -5.67 -1.46
C ALA A 147 7.03 -6.55 -2.72
N LEU A 148 5.86 -6.96 -3.21
CA LEU A 148 5.70 -7.72 -4.46
C LEU A 148 5.66 -6.84 -5.71
N MET A 149 5.69 -5.52 -5.54
CA MET A 149 5.51 -4.57 -6.62
C MET A 149 6.70 -4.59 -7.59
N PRO A 150 6.48 -4.87 -8.89
CA PRO A 150 7.54 -4.85 -9.88
C PRO A 150 8.11 -3.45 -10.07
N GLU A 151 9.32 -3.38 -10.62
CA GLU A 151 9.93 -2.10 -10.98
C GLU A 151 9.06 -1.33 -11.99
N GLY A 152 8.86 -0.04 -11.74
CA GLY A 152 8.02 0.84 -12.57
C GLY A 152 6.53 0.77 -12.25
N VAL A 153 6.09 -0.17 -11.41
CA VAL A 153 4.72 -0.18 -10.86
C VAL A 153 4.73 0.57 -9.54
N GLU A 154 3.71 1.42 -9.32
CA GLU A 154 3.60 2.22 -8.09
C GLU A 154 2.33 1.97 -7.29
N ASN A 155 1.35 1.30 -7.92
CA ASN A 155 0.01 1.12 -7.39
C ASN A 155 -0.43 -0.34 -7.42
N LEU A 156 -1.42 -0.66 -6.61
CA LEU A 156 -2.03 -1.98 -6.49
C LEU A 156 -3.46 -1.97 -6.99
N CYS A 157 -4.02 -3.16 -7.22
CA CYS A 157 -5.41 -3.34 -7.56
C CYS A 157 -6.14 -4.05 -6.40
N ILE A 158 -7.25 -3.47 -5.95
CA ILE A 158 -8.09 -4.06 -4.89
C ILE A 158 -9.27 -4.78 -5.53
N ILE A 159 -9.56 -5.99 -5.07
CA ILE A 159 -10.76 -6.75 -5.45
C ILE A 159 -11.57 -6.98 -4.18
N ILE A 160 -12.79 -6.46 -4.14
CA ILE A 160 -13.71 -6.60 -3.02
C ILE A 160 -14.85 -7.52 -3.44
N ASP A 161 -14.91 -8.71 -2.83
CA ASP A 161 -15.92 -9.74 -3.06
C ASP A 161 -17.00 -9.68 -1.98
N PHE A 162 -18.13 -9.05 -2.33
CA PHE A 162 -19.30 -8.93 -1.45
C PHE A 162 -20.26 -10.11 -1.55
N ALA A 163 -19.94 -11.16 -2.31
CA ALA A 163 -20.80 -12.34 -2.41
C ALA A 163 -21.07 -12.92 -1.02
N GLY A 164 -22.34 -13.08 -0.64
CA GLY A 164 -22.75 -13.60 0.67
C GLY A 164 -22.39 -12.71 1.87
N SER A 165 -21.99 -11.46 1.64
CA SER A 165 -21.80 -10.49 2.72
C SER A 165 -23.14 -10.05 3.30
N SER A 166 -23.16 -9.79 4.61
CA SER A 166 -24.30 -9.21 5.32
C SER A 166 -23.83 -7.93 5.99
N MET A 167 -24.70 -6.92 6.08
CA MET A 167 -24.36 -5.65 6.74
C MET A 167 -23.90 -5.83 8.19
N THR A 168 -24.31 -6.91 8.86
CA THR A 168 -23.90 -7.26 10.23
C THR A 168 -22.46 -7.73 10.36
N LYS A 169 -21.83 -8.18 9.26
CA LYS A 169 -20.44 -8.66 9.21
C LYS A 169 -19.48 -7.64 8.60
N ASN A 170 -19.96 -6.47 8.20
CA ASN A 170 -19.06 -5.42 7.70
C ASN A 170 -18.27 -4.81 8.87
N PRO A 171 -17.02 -4.36 8.63
CA PRO A 171 -16.28 -3.62 9.63
C PRO A 171 -17.09 -2.39 10.05
N GLY A 172 -17.07 -2.09 11.36
CA GLY A 172 -17.77 -0.92 11.88
C GLY A 172 -17.28 0.36 11.19
N VAL A 173 -18.18 1.34 11.00
CA VAL A 173 -17.90 2.60 10.29
C VAL A 173 -16.66 3.32 10.84
N ALA A 174 -16.41 3.23 12.14
CA ALA A 174 -15.22 3.80 12.77
C ALA A 174 -13.91 3.19 12.25
N VAL A 175 -13.84 1.86 12.14
CA VAL A 175 -12.66 1.15 11.61
C VAL A 175 -12.46 1.47 10.13
N ALA A 176 -13.54 1.45 9.35
CA ALA A 176 -13.47 1.79 7.93
C ALA A 176 -12.93 3.22 7.70
N ARG A 177 -13.39 4.19 8.50
CA ARG A 177 -12.88 5.57 8.47
C ARG A 177 -11.39 5.63 8.80
N GLU A 178 -10.96 4.89 9.81
CA GLU A 178 -9.55 4.89 10.22
C GLU A 178 -8.65 4.25 9.16
N ILE A 179 -9.11 3.19 8.50
CA ILE A 179 -8.41 2.62 7.34
C ILE A 179 -8.25 3.68 6.24
N ILE A 180 -9.33 4.40 5.89
CA ILE A 180 -9.27 5.46 4.88
C ILE A 180 -8.26 6.55 5.27
N ASN A 181 -8.24 6.95 6.55
CA ASN A 181 -7.30 7.94 7.06
C ASN A 181 -5.85 7.45 6.92
N VAL A 182 -5.55 6.22 7.33
CA VAL A 182 -4.20 5.62 7.22
C VAL A 182 -3.76 5.57 5.76
N LEU A 183 -4.63 5.09 4.87
CA LEU A 183 -4.32 4.98 3.44
C LEU A 183 -4.09 6.36 2.80
N GLY A 184 -4.96 7.33 3.07
CA GLY A 184 -4.89 8.68 2.50
C GLY A 184 -3.68 9.48 2.97
N ASN A 185 -3.28 9.31 4.23
CA ASN A 185 -2.18 10.10 4.82
C ASN A 185 -0.81 9.45 4.62
N HIS A 186 -0.72 8.12 4.66
CA HIS A 186 0.57 7.41 4.73
C HIS A 186 0.86 6.52 3.52
N TYR A 187 -0.12 6.30 2.65
CA TYR A 187 0.04 5.53 1.41
C TYR A 187 -0.50 6.29 0.19
N PRO A 188 -0.05 7.54 -0.05
CA PRO A 188 -0.53 8.34 -1.17
C PRO A 188 -0.24 7.65 -2.51
N GLU A 189 -1.15 7.82 -3.47
CA GLU A 189 -1.01 7.33 -4.85
C GLU A 189 -0.84 5.80 -4.98
N ARG A 190 -1.25 5.02 -3.97
CA ARG A 190 -1.12 3.54 -4.00
C ARG A 190 -2.31 2.80 -4.62
N LEU A 191 -3.50 3.40 -4.65
CA LEU A 191 -4.68 2.78 -5.26
C LEU A 191 -4.69 3.01 -6.76
N GLY A 192 -4.51 1.94 -7.53
CA GLY A 192 -4.55 2.01 -8.99
C GLY A 192 -5.94 1.74 -9.55
N LYS A 193 -6.57 0.63 -9.12
CA LYS A 193 -7.93 0.22 -9.51
C LYS A 193 -8.59 -0.47 -8.33
N ALA A 194 -9.92 -0.38 -8.26
CA ALA A 194 -10.74 -1.14 -7.34
C ALA A 194 -11.88 -1.80 -8.11
N TYR A 195 -12.06 -3.10 -7.92
CA TYR A 195 -13.17 -3.86 -8.45
C TYR A 195 -14.06 -4.32 -7.31
N ILE A 196 -15.36 -4.12 -7.48
CA ILE A 196 -16.38 -4.58 -6.54
C ILE A 196 -17.19 -5.65 -7.28
N ILE A 197 -17.23 -6.86 -6.73
CA ILE A 197 -17.92 -8.01 -7.31
C ILE A 197 -18.91 -8.61 -6.30
N HIS A 198 -19.92 -9.31 -6.81
CA HIS A 198 -20.98 -9.94 -6.02
C HIS A 198 -21.31 -11.35 -6.55
#